data_AF-A0A8T2T9U1-F1
#
_entry.id   AF-A0A8T2T9U1-F1
#
_cell.length_a   1.000
_cell.length_b   1.000
_cell.length_c   1.000
_cell.angle_alpha   90.00
_cell.angle_beta   90.00
_cell.angle_gamma   90.00
#
_symmetry.space_group_name_H-M   'P 1'
#
loop_
_entity.id
_entity.type
_entity.pdbx_description
1 polymer ?
#
loop_
_entity_poly.entity_id
_entity_poly.type
_entity_poly.pdbx_seq_one_letter_code
_entity_poly.pdbx_strand_id
1 'polypeptide(L)' 'MPSTLVEFMKLRKNMFGPIYDVRHTQLHHFHTVCGLQRFSDSLGIKRICGAAHQAGSDSLLTSLHIKDSKAYL' A
#
# COMPACT_ATOMS: atom_id res chain seq x y z
N MET A 1 -7.40 19.64 9.16
CA MET A 1 -7.39 18.25 9.68
C MET A 1 -8.04 18.25 11.05
N PRO A 2 -8.68 17.16 11.48
CA PRO A 2 -9.21 17.01 12.85
C PRO A 2 -8.13 17.19 13.92
N SER A 3 -8.52 17.64 15.11
CA SER A 3 -7.59 18.00 16.18
C SER A 3 -7.06 16.77 16.92
N THR A 4 -7.74 15.63 16.83
CA THR A 4 -7.32 14.37 17.45
C THR A 4 -7.22 13.23 16.44
N LEU A 5 -6.34 12.26 16.74
CA LEU A 5 -6.22 11.03 15.95
C LEU A 5 -7.55 10.26 15.91
N VAL A 6 -8.30 10.24 17.01
CA VAL A 6 -9.59 9.53 17.09
C VAL A 6 -10.61 10.11 16.11
N GLU A 7 -10.72 11.44 16.06
CA GLU A 7 -11.60 12.12 15.11
C GLU A 7 -11.14 11.90 13.66
N PHE A 8 -9.83 11.98 13.41
CA PHE A 8 -9.27 11.68 12.10
C PHE A 8 -9.61 10.27 11.63
N MET A 9 -9.45 9.27 12.51
CA MET A 9 -9.72 7.88 12.18
C MET A 9 -11.21 7.62 11.95
N LYS A 10 -12.11 8.28 12.72
CA LYS A 10 -13.56 8.23 12.50
C LYS A 10 -13.92 8.82 11.14
N LEU A 11 -13.44 10.03 10.83
CA LEU A 11 -13.69 10.68 9.55
C LEU A 11 -13.18 9.84 8.37
N ARG A 12 -11.93 9.36 8.46
CA ARG A 12 -11.32 8.49 7.46
C ARG A 12 -12.15 7.23 7.22
N LYS A 13 -12.59 6.55 8.29
CA LYS A 13 -13.39 5.32 8.17
C LYS A 13 -14.73 5.59 7.48
N ASN A 14 -15.37 6.72 7.80
CA ASN A 14 -16.65 7.09 7.21
C ASN A 14 -16.52 7.50 5.73
N MET A 15 -15.41 8.12 5.34
CA MET A 15 -15.20 8.57 3.96
C MET A 15 -14.69 7.47 3.01
N PHE A 16 -13.75 6.65 3.49
CA PHE A 16 -12.99 5.73 2.63
C PHE A 16 -13.21 4.25 2.97
N GLY A 17 -13.94 3.95 4.04
CA GLY A 17 -14.17 2.57 4.48
C GLY A 17 -12.87 1.86 4.94
N PRO A 18 -12.76 0.54 4.71
CA PRO A 18 -11.54 -0.21 4.95
C PRO A 18 -10.40 0.30 4.06
N ILE A 19 -9.22 0.52 4.66
CA ILE A 19 -7.99 0.87 3.95
C ILE A 19 -6.95 -0.19 4.25
N TYR A 20 -6.32 -0.71 3.20
CA TYR A 20 -5.18 -1.61 3.28
C TYR A 20 -3.91 -0.84 2.94
N ASP A 21 -2.97 -0.82 3.87
CA ASP A 21 -1.67 -0.18 3.70
C ASP A 21 -0.63 -1.25 3.37
N VAL A 22 -0.03 -1.17 2.18
CA VAL A 22 1.00 -2.12 1.73
C VAL A 22 2.20 -2.13 2.68
N ARG A 23 2.56 -1.01 3.30
CA ARG A 23 3.64 -0.95 4.29
C ARG A 23 3.26 -1.70 5.56
N HIS A 24 2.00 -1.61 5.98
CA HIS A 24 1.51 -2.42 7.09
C HIS A 24 1.56 -3.91 6.73
N THR A 25 1.14 -4.29 5.52
CA THR A 25 1.24 -5.67 5.02
C THR A 25 2.70 -6.17 5.01
N GLN A 26 3.65 -5.36 4.53
CA GLN A 26 5.08 -5.70 4.56
C GLN A 26 5.56 -6.08 5.97
N LEU A 27 5.26 -5.24 6.95
CA LEU A 27 5.71 -5.45 8.32
C LEU A 27 5.08 -6.71 8.94
N HIS A 28 3.78 -6.92 8.74
CA HIS A 28 3.03 -7.95 9.44
C HIS A 28 3.04 -9.32 8.76
N HIS A 29 3.21 -9.38 7.43
CA HIS A 29 3.20 -10.65 6.68
C HIS A 29 4.58 -11.07 6.20
N PHE A 30 5.46 -10.10 5.89
CA PHE A 30 6.78 -10.36 5.32
C PHE A 30 7.92 -10.03 6.30
N HIS A 31 7.60 -9.54 7.50
CA HIS A 31 8.56 -9.15 8.54
C HIS A 31 9.70 -8.26 8.02
N THR A 32 9.38 -7.41 7.03
CA THR A 32 10.35 -6.55 6.35
C THR A 32 9.78 -5.16 6.19
N VAL A 33 10.66 -4.16 6.08
CA VAL A 33 10.28 -2.77 5.77
C VAL A 33 11.28 -2.24 4.75
N CYS A 34 10.82 -2.00 3.53
CA CYS A 34 11.63 -1.38 2.49
C CYS A 34 10.78 -0.50 1.57
N GLY A 35 11.42 0.26 0.68
CA GLY A 35 10.71 1.10 -0.29
C GLY A 35 9.85 0.26 -1.24
N LEU A 36 8.78 0.86 -1.76
CA LEU A 36 7.80 0.19 -2.64
C LEU A 36 8.48 -0.57 -3.79
N GLN A 37 9.43 0.08 -4.49
CA GLN A 37 10.14 -0.54 -5.61
C GLN A 37 10.94 -1.78 -5.17
N ARG A 38 11.76 -1.67 -4.11
CA ARG A 38 12.55 -2.79 -3.60
C ARG A 38 11.65 -3.96 -3.14
N PHE A 39 10.49 -3.64 -2.57
CA PHE A 39 9.53 -4.67 -2.18
C PHE A 39 8.92 -5.36 -3.41
N SER A 40 8.53 -4.60 -4.42
CA SER A 40 8.04 -5.15 -5.69
C SER A 40 9.07 -6.07 -6.35
N ASP A 41 10.34 -5.64 -6.39
CA ASP A 41 11.42 -6.42 -6.97
C ASP A 41 11.59 -7.77 -6.23
N SER A 42 11.47 -7.78 -4.90
CA SER A 42 11.56 -9.00 -4.08
C SER A 42 10.42 -10.00 -4.31
N LEU A 43 9.25 -9.52 -4.76
CA LEU A 43 8.08 -10.33 -5.07
C LEU A 43 7.94 -10.62 -6.58
N GLY A 44 8.85 -10.12 -7.42
CA GLY A 44 8.77 -10.25 -8.87
C GLY A 44 7.64 -9.42 -9.51
N ILE A 45 7.05 -8.47 -8.78
CA ILE A 45 6.00 -7.58 -9.29
C ILE A 45 6.66 -6.49 -10.15
N LYS A 46 6.29 -6.43 -11.43
CA LYS A 46 6.86 -5.47 -12.37
C LYS A 46 5.99 -4.22 -12.50
N ARG A 47 6.65 -3.06 -12.56
CA ARG A 47 6.01 -1.79 -12.92
C ARG A 47 5.53 -1.87 -14.38
N ILE A 48 4.23 -1.65 -14.57
CA ILE A 48 3.57 -1.82 -15.88
C ILE A 48 3.76 -0.58 -16.78
N CYS A 49 3.65 0.63 -16.23
CA CYS A 49 3.78 1.86 -16.98
C CYS A 49 4.23 3.03 -16.08
N GLY A 50 4.82 4.06 -16.69
CA GLY A 50 5.33 5.25 -15.99
C GLY A 50 6.66 5.00 -15.26
N ALA A 51 7.13 6.03 -14.56
CA ALA A 51 8.37 6.00 -13.79
C ALA A 51 8.10 5.94 -12.28
N ALA A 52 9.09 5.46 -11.52
CA ALA A 52 9.07 5.60 -10.06
C ALA A 52 8.92 7.07 -9.65
N HIS A 53 8.28 7.32 -8.51
CA HIS A 53 7.94 8.66 -8.01
C HIS A 53 6.86 9.42 -8.80
N GLN A 54 6.20 8.77 -9.77
CA GLN A 54 4.97 9.29 -10.35
C GLN A 54 3.76 8.67 -9.65
N ALA A 55 2.86 9.50 -9.13
CA ALA A 55 1.72 9.04 -8.35
C ALA A 55 0.85 8.00 -9.08
N GLY A 56 0.62 8.17 -10.38
CA GLY A 56 -0.13 7.19 -11.19
C GLY A 56 0.59 5.84 -11.30
N SER A 57 1.89 5.87 -11.54
CA SER A 57 2.71 4.67 -11.67
C SER A 57 2.85 3.93 -10.33
N ASP A 58 3.08 4.66 -9.23
CA ASP A 58 3.22 4.09 -7.89
C ASP A 58 1.89 3.58 -7.31
N SER A 59 0.76 4.24 -7.62
CA SER A 59 -0.57 3.75 -7.22
C SER A 59 -0.98 2.48 -7.96
N LEU A 60 -0.64 2.35 -9.25
CA LEU A 60 -0.80 1.11 -9.98
C LEU A 60 0.06 -0.01 -9.37
N LEU A 61 1.33 0.28 -9.09
CA LEU A 61 2.24 -0.68 -8.45
C LEU A 61 1.73 -1.11 -7.06
N THR A 62 1.20 -0.18 -6.26
CA THR A 62 0.56 -0.45 -4.96
C THR A 62 -0.64 -1.40 -5.11
N SER A 63 -1.47 -1.19 -6.12
CA SER A 63 -2.66 -2.02 -6.38
C SER A 63 -2.31 -3.45 -6.77
N LEU A 64 -1.19 -3.67 -7.47
CA LEU A 64 -0.70 -5.01 -7.80
C LEU A 64 -0.32 -5.82 -6.55
N HIS A 65 0.28 -5.18 -5.54
CA HIS A 65 0.56 -5.86 -4.27
C HIS A 65 -0.72 -6.35 -3.60
N ILE A 66 -1.81 -5.58 -3.67
CA ILE A 66 -3.10 -6.01 -3.09
C ILE A 66 -3.65 -7.21 -3.87
N LYS A 67 -3.57 -7.19 -5.20
CA LYS A 67 -4.02 -8.30 -6.05
C LYS A 67 -3.26 -9.59 -5.75
N ASP A 68 -1.93 -9.51 -5.65
CA ASP A 68 -1.08 -10.68 -5.39
C ASP A 68 -1.12 -11.11 -3.91
N SER A 69 -1.32 -10.18 -2.96
CA SER A 69 -1.47 -10.51 -1.54
C SER A 69 -2.73 -11.32 -1.21
N LYS A 70 -3.75 -11.30 -2.07
CA LYS A 70 -4.89 -12.23 -1.98
C LYS A 70 -4.52 -13.70 -2.25
N ALA A 71 -3.30 -13.97 -2.71
CA ALA A 71 -2.77 -15.33 -2.75
C ALA A 71 -2.18 -15.78 -1.39
N TYR A 72 -2.01 -14.85 -0.45
CA TYR A 72 -1.39 -15.06 0.87
C TYR A 72 -2.32 -14.77 2.05
N LEU A 73 -3.57 -14.34 1.78
CA LEU A 73 -4.68 -14.12 2.72
C LEU A 73 -5.86 -15.01 2.32
#